data_AF-A0A5J4TVG0-F1
#
_entry.id   AF-A0A5J4TVG0-F1
#
_cell.length_a   1.000
_cell.length_b   1.000
_cell.length_c   1.000
_cell.angle_alpha   90.00
_cell.angle_beta   90.00
_cell.angle_gamma   90.00
#
_symmetry.space_group_name_H-M   'P 1'
#
loop_
_entity.id
_entity.type
_entity.pdbx_description
1 polymer ?
#
loop_
_entity_poly.entity_id
_entity_poly.type
_entity_poly.pdbx_seq_one_letter_code
_entity_poly.pdbx_strand_id
1 'polypeptide(L)'
;MVLKIESPKPVQTSDPYLWTYIAIINIIITDIRHINLIGNNKTFNKIILVLALAALSSCRLSQGHKIGAKATLSSANIYYDEEFQNKKGQVTIDMKGWNDSTYEPHFKKIDDYPVLVQGAKETDSTFLSVADTEEALYQLKTSVTLTSDELRCDVVKQAFVSGYYSLIGYSAKYQGNADIAPSITHLIKAGVSEVTVKNAPKELTDVPGFNETVTVQQTCSAGDLDLLTYSTNYNGIVDTSCIPNTVVPDDASKCQTGKMSPVLKGYKTGEVFNADLVTIKKLLQRFGAVHLNVEEEGEEQLLPITVLGWELDDGVEYWIYTQTYYDGETELVWIDSDDYDFTGLDATVFFNGASVVRAVLSAIVATVVIPALLLFW
;
A
#
# COMPACT_ATOMS: atom_id res chain seq x y z
N MET A 1 18.89 -6.43 58.57
CA MET A 1 19.09 -5.62 57.36
C MET A 1 18.01 -6.04 56.38
N VAL A 2 16.93 -5.26 56.28
CA VAL A 2 15.72 -5.59 55.51
C VAL A 2 15.68 -4.62 54.34
N LEU A 3 15.74 -5.15 53.12
CA LEU A 3 15.58 -4.39 51.87
C LEU A 3 14.10 -4.08 51.67
N LYS A 4 13.77 -2.80 51.67
CA LYS A 4 12.45 -2.24 51.37
C LYS A 4 12.45 -1.88 49.89
N ILE A 5 11.62 -2.56 49.10
CA ILE A 5 11.37 -2.23 47.69
C ILE A 5 10.24 -1.19 47.68
N GLU A 6 10.52 0.02 47.19
CA GLU A 6 9.49 1.03 46.92
C GLU A 6 8.97 0.84 45.48
N SER A 7 7.65 0.81 45.33
CA SER A 7 6.99 0.80 44.01
C SER A 7 7.13 2.15 43.31
N PRO A 8 7.28 2.19 41.97
CA PRO A 8 7.29 3.44 41.23
C PRO A 8 5.92 4.12 41.29
N LYS A 9 5.94 5.45 41.48
CA LYS A 9 4.75 6.32 41.46
C LYS A 9 4.14 6.36 40.05
N PRO A 10 2.82 6.54 39.92
CA PRO A 10 2.17 6.69 38.62
C PRO A 10 2.64 8.00 37.95
N VAL A 11 3.07 7.88 36.69
CA VAL A 11 3.35 9.02 35.82
C VAL A 11 2.01 9.67 35.46
N GLN A 12 1.83 10.94 35.82
CA GLN A 12 0.76 11.78 35.31
C GLN A 12 1.13 12.18 33.87
N THR A 13 0.41 11.64 32.89
CA THR A 13 0.44 12.13 31.51
C THR A 13 -0.50 13.33 31.40
N SER A 14 0.00 14.53 31.66
CA SER A 14 -0.61 15.75 31.13
C SER A 14 -0.10 15.90 29.70
N ASP A 15 -0.87 15.38 28.76
CA ASP A 15 -0.58 15.45 27.34
C ASP A 15 -0.76 16.90 26.82
N PRO A 16 0.31 17.61 26.43
CA PRO A 16 0.23 18.97 25.90
C PRO A 16 -0.44 19.02 24.51
N TYR A 17 -0.59 17.89 23.81
CA TYR A 17 -1.16 17.81 22.48
C TYR A 17 -2.70 17.85 22.47
N LEU A 18 -3.35 17.50 23.59
CA LEU A 18 -4.81 17.57 23.71
C LEU A 18 -5.33 19.02 23.66
N TRP A 19 -4.58 19.97 24.23
CA TRP A 19 -4.96 21.38 24.24
C TRP A 19 -4.76 22.05 22.87
N THR A 20 -3.73 21.65 22.13
CA THR A 20 -3.43 22.17 20.79
C THR A 20 -4.46 21.66 19.76
N TYR A 21 -4.86 20.39 19.85
CA TYR A 21 -5.95 19.83 19.02
C TYR A 21 -7.29 20.50 19.31
N ILE A 22 -7.63 20.73 20.58
CA ILE A 22 -8.84 21.47 20.96
C ILE A 22 -8.79 22.92 20.49
N ALA A 23 -7.61 23.57 20.48
CA ALA A 23 -7.45 24.92 19.98
C ALA A 23 -7.65 25.01 18.45
N ILE A 24 -7.07 24.08 17.68
CA ILE A 24 -7.20 24.02 16.22
C ILE A 24 -8.65 23.70 15.82
N ILE A 25 -9.29 22.74 16.48
CA ILE A 25 -10.71 22.41 16.25
C ILE A 25 -11.60 23.62 16.58
N ASN A 26 -11.32 24.35 17.65
CA ASN A 26 -12.09 25.55 18.00
C ASN A 26 -11.87 26.71 17.02
N ILE A 27 -10.67 26.88 16.45
CA ILE A 27 -10.41 27.86 15.39
C ILE A 27 -11.21 27.50 14.13
N ILE A 28 -11.14 26.23 13.70
CA ILE A 28 -11.88 25.73 12.54
C ILE A 28 -13.40 25.87 12.75
N ILE A 29 -13.92 25.54 13.94
CA ILE A 29 -15.34 25.71 14.27
C ILE A 29 -15.75 27.19 14.29
N THR A 30 -14.88 28.09 14.75
CA THR A 30 -15.16 29.52 14.82
C THR A 30 -15.17 30.15 13.41
N ASP A 31 -14.26 29.74 12.55
CA ASP A 31 -14.24 30.16 11.14
C ASP A 31 -15.43 29.59 10.35
N ILE A 32 -15.84 28.34 10.63
CA ILE A 32 -17.06 27.73 10.06
C ILE A 32 -18.32 28.47 10.50
N ARG A 33 -18.38 28.98 11.75
CA ARG A 33 -19.51 29.80 12.22
C ARG A 33 -19.60 31.14 11.50
N HIS A 34 -18.48 31.73 11.09
CA HIS A 34 -18.46 32.97 10.33
C HIS A 34 -18.88 32.80 8.87
N ILE A 35 -18.65 31.62 8.27
CA ILE A 35 -19.03 31.31 6.87
C ILE A 35 -20.55 31.09 6.72
N ASN A 36 -21.25 30.66 7.78
CA ASN A 36 -22.70 30.41 7.76
C ASN A 36 -23.59 31.68 7.67
N LEU A 37 -23.01 32.88 7.70
CA LEU A 37 -23.77 34.13 7.60
C LEU A 37 -23.99 34.63 6.15
N ILE A 38 -23.44 33.94 5.13
CA ILE A 38 -23.53 34.41 3.74
C ILE A 38 -23.94 33.27 2.78
N GLY A 39 -25.25 33.02 2.67
CA GLY A 39 -25.94 32.66 1.41
C GLY A 39 -25.84 31.23 0.80
N ASN A 40 -26.99 30.52 0.76
CA ASN A 40 -27.46 29.53 -0.24
C ASN A 40 -26.56 28.34 -0.68
N ASN A 41 -26.20 27.49 0.28
CA ASN A 41 -26.62 26.08 0.47
C ASN A 41 -26.82 25.06 -0.70
N LYS A 42 -26.01 25.08 -1.78
CA LYS A 42 -25.80 23.87 -2.62
C LYS A 42 -24.34 23.50 -2.84
N THR A 43 -23.44 24.46 -2.80
CA THR A 43 -22.00 24.23 -2.98
C THR A 43 -21.31 23.76 -1.69
N PHE A 44 -21.79 24.23 -0.54
CA PHE A 44 -21.27 23.87 0.78
C PHE A 44 -21.47 22.39 1.14
N ASN A 45 -22.63 21.82 0.79
CA ASN A 45 -22.92 20.39 0.98
C ASN A 45 -22.03 19.48 0.13
N LYS A 46 -21.54 19.96 -1.02
CA LYS A 46 -20.61 19.20 -1.87
C LYS A 46 -19.20 19.20 -1.31
N ILE A 47 -18.76 20.30 -0.69
CA ILE A 47 -17.43 20.40 -0.07
C ILE A 47 -17.39 19.55 1.22
N ILE A 48 -18.44 19.54 2.02
CA ILE A 48 -18.55 18.65 3.20
C ILE A 48 -18.58 17.18 2.77
N LEU A 49 -19.26 16.83 1.68
CA LEU A 49 -19.26 15.46 1.15
C LEU A 49 -17.88 15.03 0.62
N VAL A 50 -17.16 15.94 -0.07
CA VAL A 50 -15.79 15.68 -0.51
C VAL A 50 -14.84 15.53 0.68
N LEU A 51 -15.01 16.33 1.74
CA LEU A 51 -14.23 16.21 2.97
C LEU A 51 -14.60 14.96 3.80
N ALA A 52 -15.86 14.53 3.81
CA ALA A 52 -16.30 13.30 4.44
C ALA A 52 -15.84 12.05 3.67
N LEU A 53 -15.83 12.11 2.33
CA LEU A 53 -15.30 11.03 1.48
C LEU A 53 -13.77 10.99 1.53
N ALA A 54 -13.10 12.15 1.51
CA ALA A 54 -11.66 12.24 1.73
C ALA A 54 -11.30 11.75 3.14
N ALA A 55 -12.09 12.08 4.16
CA ALA A 55 -11.93 11.51 5.50
C ALA A 55 -12.21 10.01 5.53
N LEU A 56 -13.16 9.47 4.75
CA LEU A 56 -13.44 8.03 4.71
C LEU A 56 -12.45 7.22 3.85
N SER A 57 -11.81 7.84 2.83
CA SER A 57 -10.70 7.24 2.10
C SER A 57 -9.41 7.33 2.93
N SER A 58 -9.07 8.50 3.47
CA SER A 58 -7.94 8.63 4.41
C SER A 58 -8.15 7.92 5.76
N CYS A 59 -9.39 7.67 6.20
CA CYS A 59 -9.69 6.78 7.34
C CYS A 59 -9.45 5.30 7.04
N ARG A 60 -9.23 4.90 5.78
CA ARG A 60 -8.99 3.49 5.44
C ARG A 60 -7.53 3.15 5.22
N LEU A 61 -6.69 4.09 4.77
CA LEU A 61 -5.26 3.82 4.56
C LEU A 61 -4.30 4.73 5.35
N SER A 62 -4.71 5.91 5.82
CA SER A 62 -3.90 6.73 6.74
C SER A 62 -4.22 6.47 8.22
N GLN A 63 -5.33 5.79 8.50
CA GLN A 63 -5.56 5.27 9.83
C GLN A 63 -5.20 3.79 9.81
N GLY A 64 -4.03 3.49 10.38
CA GLY A 64 -3.86 2.30 11.21
C GLY A 64 -4.91 2.30 12.33
N HIS A 65 -6.19 2.25 11.97
CA HIS A 65 -7.30 2.17 12.89
C HIS A 65 -7.25 0.77 13.45
N LYS A 66 -6.58 0.68 14.60
CA LYS A 66 -7.01 -0.09 15.76
C LYS A 66 -7.81 -1.31 15.34
N ILE A 67 -7.11 -2.25 14.70
CA ILE A 67 -7.45 -3.66 14.81
C ILE A 67 -7.65 -3.83 16.31
N GLY A 68 -8.91 -4.09 16.71
CA GLY A 68 -9.40 -3.73 18.04
C GLY A 68 -8.38 -4.13 19.10
N ALA A 69 -8.18 -3.31 20.14
CA ALA A 69 -7.07 -3.32 21.11
C ALA A 69 -6.69 -4.67 21.80
N LYS A 70 -7.26 -5.79 21.36
CA LYS A 70 -6.97 -7.19 21.71
C LYS A 70 -6.37 -8.05 20.59
N ALA A 71 -6.38 -7.63 19.31
CA ALA A 71 -5.77 -8.43 18.25
C ALA A 71 -4.24 -8.23 18.28
N THR A 72 -3.51 -9.20 18.83
CA THR A 72 -2.06 -9.21 18.75
C THR A 72 -1.64 -9.55 17.32
N LEU A 73 -1.35 -8.52 16.53
CA LEU A 73 -0.79 -8.69 15.19
C LEU A 73 0.62 -9.24 15.32
N SER A 74 0.89 -10.33 14.60
CA SER A 74 2.22 -10.88 14.46
C SER A 74 2.92 -10.27 13.25
N SER A 75 4.17 -9.86 13.43
CA SER A 75 5.10 -9.46 12.36
C SER A 75 5.47 -10.61 11.41
N ALA A 76 5.14 -11.85 11.75
CA ALA A 76 5.36 -13.01 10.89
C ALA A 76 4.27 -13.20 9.81
N ASN A 77 3.25 -12.33 9.78
CA ASN A 77 2.10 -12.45 8.91
C ASN A 77 1.99 -11.25 7.97
N ILE A 78 1.51 -11.52 6.75
CA ILE A 78 1.03 -10.53 5.80
C ILE A 78 -0.48 -10.46 5.94
N TYR A 79 -0.99 -9.27 6.25
CA TYR A 79 -2.41 -8.95 6.35
C TYR A 79 -2.88 -8.30 5.07
N TYR A 80 -4.05 -8.68 4.59
CA TYR A 80 -4.57 -8.16 3.33
C TYR A 80 -6.08 -8.27 3.29
N ASP A 81 -6.69 -7.50 2.41
CA ASP A 81 -8.10 -7.62 2.13
C ASP A 81 -8.32 -8.80 1.17
N GLU A 82 -9.05 -9.84 1.60
CA GLU A 82 -9.43 -10.95 0.71
C GLU A 82 -10.33 -10.46 -0.43
N GLU A 83 -11.00 -9.34 -0.18
CA GLU A 83 -12.25 -8.98 -0.76
C GLU A 83 -12.06 -7.94 -1.90
N PHE A 84 -12.74 -8.23 -3.03
CA PHE A 84 -13.25 -7.29 -4.05
C PHE A 84 -12.50 -6.95 -5.34
N GLN A 85 -13.08 -7.44 -6.44
CA GLN A 85 -13.72 -6.62 -7.49
C GLN A 85 -14.66 -7.53 -8.31
N ASN A 86 -15.84 -7.04 -8.71
CA ASN A 86 -16.58 -7.70 -9.79
C ASN A 86 -16.01 -7.24 -11.15
N LYS A 87 -16.31 -7.95 -12.24
CA LYS A 87 -15.64 -7.77 -13.55
C LYS A 87 -15.76 -6.38 -14.21
N LYS A 88 -16.42 -5.40 -13.58
CA LYS A 88 -16.80 -4.09 -14.17
C LYS A 88 -16.25 -2.87 -13.42
N GLY A 89 -15.21 -3.02 -12.58
CA GLY A 89 -14.69 -1.90 -11.80
C GLY A 89 -15.67 -1.42 -10.73
N GLN A 90 -16.56 -2.29 -10.26
CA GLN A 90 -17.43 -2.04 -9.12
C GLN A 90 -16.88 -2.80 -7.90
N VAL A 91 -16.56 -2.06 -6.85
CA VAL A 91 -16.18 -2.60 -5.55
C VAL A 91 -17.43 -2.61 -4.69
N THR A 92 -17.78 -3.76 -4.13
CA THR A 92 -18.76 -3.83 -3.04
C THR A 92 -17.97 -3.94 -1.75
N ILE A 93 -18.46 -3.45 -0.61
CA ILE A 93 -17.85 -3.66 0.70
C ILE A 93 -18.97 -4.12 1.60
N ASP A 94 -18.96 -5.39 1.98
CA ASP A 94 -20.01 -5.96 2.81
C ASP A 94 -19.58 -5.91 4.28
N MET A 95 -20.16 -4.97 5.02
CA MET A 95 -19.85 -4.76 6.43
C MET A 95 -20.70 -5.65 7.36
N LYS A 96 -21.34 -6.70 6.83
CA LYS A 96 -22.15 -7.61 7.62
C LYS A 96 -21.32 -8.26 8.72
N GLY A 97 -21.70 -8.00 9.97
CA GLY A 97 -21.03 -8.56 11.14
C GLY A 97 -19.84 -7.73 11.63
N TRP A 98 -19.58 -6.58 11.01
CA TRP A 98 -18.59 -5.63 11.52
C TRP A 98 -19.15 -4.95 12.76
N ASN A 99 -18.39 -4.97 13.84
CA ASN A 99 -18.49 -4.01 14.93
C ASN A 99 -17.08 -3.44 15.18
N ASP A 100 -16.98 -2.33 15.92
CA ASP A 100 -15.73 -1.62 16.20
C ASP A 100 -14.60 -2.48 16.81
N SER A 101 -14.87 -3.75 17.14
CA SER A 101 -13.94 -4.68 17.78
C SER A 101 -13.73 -6.02 17.05
N THR A 102 -14.31 -6.26 15.86
CA THR A 102 -14.33 -7.60 15.23
C THR A 102 -13.86 -7.66 13.78
N TYR A 103 -13.21 -6.64 13.22
CA TYR A 103 -12.53 -6.85 11.94
C TYR A 103 -11.35 -7.81 12.13
N GLU A 104 -11.47 -9.02 11.58
CA GLU A 104 -10.39 -9.98 11.50
C GLU A 104 -9.80 -9.90 10.09
N PRO A 105 -8.65 -9.23 9.90
CA PRO A 105 -8.01 -9.17 8.59
C PRO A 105 -7.66 -10.58 8.12
N HIS A 106 -7.73 -10.82 6.81
CA HIS A 106 -7.15 -12.03 6.27
C HIS A 106 -5.64 -11.95 6.41
N PHE A 107 -5.02 -13.08 6.75
CA PHE A 107 -3.59 -13.13 6.88
C PHE A 107 -3.01 -14.44 6.38
N LYS A 108 -1.74 -14.40 6.03
CA LYS A 108 -0.93 -15.58 5.72
C LYS A 108 0.47 -15.38 6.25
N LYS A 109 1.11 -16.45 6.74
CA LYS A 109 2.48 -16.37 7.25
C LYS A 109 3.43 -16.04 6.10
N ILE A 110 4.43 -15.19 6.37
CA ILE A 110 5.48 -14.82 5.43
C ILE A 110 6.23 -16.08 4.95
N ASP A 111 6.52 -17.00 5.87
CA ASP A 111 7.25 -18.25 5.56
C ASP A 111 6.43 -19.25 4.72
N ASP A 112 5.12 -19.05 4.54
CA ASP A 112 4.29 -19.86 3.63
C ASP A 112 4.40 -19.39 2.17
N TYR A 113 5.19 -18.34 1.89
CA TYR A 113 5.53 -17.89 0.55
C TYR A 113 6.94 -18.39 0.17
N PRO A 114 7.12 -18.89 -1.06
CA PRO A 114 8.42 -19.36 -1.51
C PRO A 114 9.39 -18.19 -1.67
N VAL A 115 10.64 -18.42 -1.31
CA VAL A 115 11.75 -17.54 -1.71
C VAL A 115 11.87 -17.57 -3.23
N LEU A 116 11.90 -16.40 -3.88
CA LEU A 116 11.92 -16.31 -5.34
C LEU A 116 13.34 -16.44 -5.92
N VAL A 117 14.35 -15.98 -5.18
CA VAL A 117 15.77 -16.18 -5.55
C VAL A 117 16.31 -17.42 -4.86
N GLN A 118 16.43 -18.52 -5.59
CA GLN A 118 16.90 -19.78 -5.02
C GLN A 118 18.29 -19.63 -4.39
N GLY A 119 18.41 -20.04 -3.12
CA GLY A 119 19.67 -20.03 -2.40
C GLY A 119 19.96 -18.73 -1.64
N ALA A 120 19.19 -17.66 -1.86
CA ALA A 120 19.31 -16.43 -1.08
C ALA A 120 18.98 -16.69 0.40
N LYS A 121 19.78 -16.09 1.29
CA LYS A 121 19.66 -16.17 2.74
C LYS A 121 19.74 -14.79 3.35
N GLU A 122 19.08 -14.61 4.50
CA GLU A 122 19.07 -13.35 5.24
C GLU A 122 20.46 -12.99 5.79
N THR A 123 21.40 -13.93 5.74
CA THR A 123 22.80 -13.80 6.14
C THR A 123 23.76 -13.57 4.97
N ASP A 124 23.26 -13.49 3.74
CA ASP A 124 24.11 -13.19 2.59
C ASP A 124 24.66 -11.77 2.72
N SER A 125 25.92 -11.58 2.33
CA SER A 125 26.60 -10.28 2.43
C SER A 125 25.97 -9.24 1.51
N THR A 126 25.34 -9.65 0.41
CA THR A 126 24.64 -8.75 -0.49
C THR A 126 23.36 -9.40 -0.99
N PHE A 127 22.34 -8.57 -1.16
CA PHE A 127 21.12 -8.95 -1.83
C PHE A 127 20.51 -7.74 -2.51
N LEU A 128 20.19 -7.86 -3.79
CA LEU A 128 19.45 -6.85 -4.53
C LEU A 128 18.32 -7.54 -5.29
N SER A 129 17.09 -7.09 -5.05
CA SER A 129 15.91 -7.78 -5.57
C SER A 129 15.74 -7.58 -7.07
N VAL A 130 15.91 -6.36 -7.59
CA VAL A 130 15.46 -6.00 -8.94
C VAL A 130 16.57 -5.85 -9.99
N ALA A 131 17.84 -5.94 -9.57
CA ALA A 131 19.01 -5.79 -10.43
C ALA A 131 20.20 -6.59 -9.87
N ASP A 132 21.17 -6.89 -10.72
CA ASP A 132 22.42 -7.56 -10.33
C ASP A 132 23.54 -6.56 -9.96
N THR A 133 23.41 -5.30 -10.38
CA THR A 133 24.36 -4.22 -10.09
C THR A 133 23.63 -2.91 -9.85
N GLU A 134 24.32 -1.96 -9.20
CA GLU A 134 23.85 -0.60 -9.02
C GLU A 134 23.58 0.10 -10.37
N GLU A 135 24.46 -0.04 -11.36
CA GLU A 135 24.25 0.59 -12.67
C GLU A 135 23.00 0.05 -13.35
N ALA A 136 22.74 -1.25 -13.24
CA ALA A 136 21.53 -1.85 -13.77
C ALA A 136 20.26 -1.34 -13.06
N LEU A 137 20.36 -0.99 -11.79
CA LEU A 137 19.28 -0.43 -10.99
C LEU A 137 18.89 0.99 -11.44
N TYR A 138 19.87 1.84 -11.73
CA TYR A 138 19.64 3.18 -12.30
C TYR A 138 19.03 3.16 -13.71
N GLN A 139 19.23 2.07 -14.47
CA GLN A 139 18.69 1.93 -15.82
C GLN A 139 17.25 1.39 -15.86
N LEU A 140 16.70 0.94 -14.72
CA LEU A 140 15.31 0.49 -14.67
C LEU A 140 14.38 1.67 -14.97
N LYS A 141 13.34 1.41 -15.76
CA LYS A 141 12.36 2.44 -16.13
C LYS A 141 11.60 3.02 -14.94
N THR A 142 11.46 2.24 -13.86
CA THR A 142 10.87 2.71 -12.60
C THR A 142 11.74 3.78 -11.93
N SER A 143 13.07 3.74 -12.12
CA SER A 143 14.04 4.69 -11.54
C SER A 143 14.21 5.96 -12.38
N VAL A 144 13.57 6.06 -13.55
CA VAL A 144 13.71 7.22 -14.45
C VAL A 144 12.85 8.37 -13.94
N THR A 145 13.44 9.57 -13.89
CA THR A 145 12.76 10.81 -13.50
C THR A 145 11.48 11.05 -14.31
N LEU A 146 10.38 11.35 -13.61
CA LEU A 146 9.12 11.71 -14.27
C LEU A 146 9.22 13.06 -14.96
N THR A 147 8.60 13.17 -16.13
CA THR A 147 8.55 14.45 -16.85
C THR A 147 7.58 15.43 -16.19
N SER A 148 7.79 16.73 -16.38
CA SER A 148 6.85 17.75 -15.89
C SER A 148 5.44 17.55 -16.43
N ASP A 149 5.28 16.97 -17.62
CA ASP A 149 3.97 16.68 -18.21
C ASP A 149 3.23 15.55 -17.49
N GLU A 150 3.94 14.53 -17.00
CA GLU A 150 3.38 13.44 -16.18
C GLU A 150 3.01 13.93 -14.78
N LEU A 151 3.85 14.79 -14.18
CA LEU A 151 3.61 15.36 -12.85
C LEU A 151 2.42 16.33 -12.79
N ARG A 152 1.87 16.76 -13.93
CA ARG A 152 0.59 17.50 -13.96
C ARG A 152 -0.62 16.64 -13.60
N CYS A 153 -0.47 15.32 -13.63
CA CYS A 153 -1.51 14.42 -13.19
C CYS A 153 -1.35 14.19 -11.67
N ASP A 154 -2.18 14.85 -10.84
CA ASP A 154 -2.02 14.82 -9.38
C ASP A 154 -1.96 13.39 -8.82
N VAL A 155 -2.75 12.47 -9.36
CA VAL A 155 -2.76 11.06 -8.93
C VAL A 155 -1.45 10.34 -9.31
N VAL A 156 -0.85 10.64 -10.46
CA VAL A 156 0.49 10.11 -10.83
C VAL A 156 1.52 10.63 -9.84
N LYS A 157 1.51 11.95 -9.60
CA LYS A 157 2.43 12.60 -8.67
C LYS A 157 2.29 12.02 -7.26
N GLN A 158 1.06 11.86 -6.76
CA GLN A 158 0.79 11.27 -5.46
C GLN A 158 1.26 9.82 -5.37
N ALA A 159 0.98 8.99 -6.40
CA ALA A 159 1.44 7.61 -6.44
C ALA A 159 2.97 7.51 -6.48
N PHE A 160 3.62 8.47 -7.12
CA PHE A 160 5.07 8.58 -7.16
C PHE A 160 5.64 8.90 -5.77
N VAL A 161 5.22 10.02 -5.17
CA VAL A 161 5.77 10.47 -3.89
C VAL A 161 5.35 9.60 -2.70
N SER A 162 4.25 8.84 -2.79
CA SER A 162 3.87 7.88 -1.75
C SER A 162 4.66 6.57 -1.81
N GLY A 163 5.55 6.41 -2.80
CA GLY A 163 6.28 5.16 -3.02
C GLY A 163 5.46 4.05 -3.70
N TYR A 164 4.16 4.24 -3.93
CA TYR A 164 3.33 3.22 -4.60
C TYR A 164 3.82 2.92 -6.03
N TYR A 165 4.23 3.94 -6.78
CA TYR A 165 4.82 3.82 -8.11
C TYR A 165 6.08 2.95 -8.10
N SER A 166 6.99 3.22 -7.17
CA SER A 166 8.22 2.45 -6.97
C SER A 166 7.91 1.01 -6.57
N LEU A 167 7.05 0.81 -5.58
CA LEU A 167 6.63 -0.51 -5.12
C LEU A 167 6.10 -1.39 -6.27
N ILE A 168 5.18 -0.88 -7.09
CA ILE A 168 4.60 -1.67 -8.19
C ILE A 168 5.57 -1.86 -9.36
N GLY A 169 6.41 -0.87 -9.68
CA GLY A 169 7.39 -0.97 -10.76
C GLY A 169 8.49 -1.99 -10.46
N TYR A 170 9.07 -1.91 -9.27
CA TYR A 170 10.07 -2.86 -8.81
C TYR A 170 9.47 -4.26 -8.56
N SER A 171 8.24 -4.35 -8.06
CA SER A 171 7.53 -5.64 -7.97
C SER A 171 7.29 -6.26 -9.35
N ALA A 172 6.99 -5.46 -10.38
CA ALA A 172 6.82 -5.95 -11.75
C ALA A 172 8.13 -6.51 -12.30
N LYS A 173 9.26 -5.87 -11.98
CA LYS A 173 10.59 -6.36 -12.33
C LYS A 173 10.90 -7.67 -11.62
N TYR A 174 10.74 -7.74 -10.30
CA TYR A 174 11.11 -8.93 -9.52
C TYR A 174 10.20 -10.13 -9.78
N GLN A 175 8.89 -9.93 -9.67
CA GLN A 175 7.91 -11.03 -9.68
C GLN A 175 7.40 -11.33 -11.09
N GLY A 176 7.46 -10.36 -12.01
CA GLY A 176 6.96 -10.47 -13.38
C GLY A 176 8.05 -10.47 -14.46
N ASN A 177 9.32 -10.25 -14.09
CA ASN A 177 10.43 -10.03 -15.03
C ASN A 177 10.13 -8.95 -16.08
N ALA A 178 9.39 -7.90 -15.67
CA ALA A 178 8.97 -6.82 -16.54
C ALA A 178 9.56 -5.49 -16.06
N ASP A 179 10.49 -4.94 -16.83
CA ASP A 179 11.00 -3.59 -16.62
C ASP A 179 10.02 -2.57 -17.22
N ILE A 180 9.28 -1.92 -16.33
CA ILE A 180 8.22 -0.97 -16.68
C ILE A 180 8.40 0.36 -15.97
N ALA A 181 7.99 1.44 -16.63
CA ALA A 181 7.53 2.64 -15.94
C ALA A 181 6.01 2.47 -15.72
N PRO A 182 5.51 2.36 -14.48
CA PRO A 182 4.09 2.13 -14.22
C PRO A 182 3.15 3.19 -14.81
N SER A 183 2.18 2.76 -15.63
CA SER A 183 1.09 3.61 -16.10
C SER A 183 -0.02 3.74 -15.03
N ILE A 184 0.06 4.77 -14.20
CA ILE A 184 -0.97 5.09 -13.20
C ILE A 184 -2.26 5.54 -13.89
N THR A 185 -2.17 6.27 -15.00
CA THR A 185 -3.35 6.71 -15.77
C THR A 185 -4.15 5.54 -16.35
N HIS A 186 -3.48 4.45 -16.74
CA HIS A 186 -4.15 3.19 -17.08
C HIS A 186 -4.94 2.64 -15.90
N LEU A 187 -4.34 2.58 -14.70
CA LEU A 187 -5.03 2.07 -13.51
C LEU A 187 -6.23 2.94 -13.12
N ILE A 188 -6.11 4.26 -13.20
CA ILE A 188 -7.24 5.18 -12.95
C ILE A 188 -8.41 4.85 -13.87
N LYS A 189 -8.14 4.70 -15.18
CA LYS A 189 -9.21 4.52 -16.17
C LYS A 189 -9.79 3.11 -16.20
N ALA A 190 -8.93 2.08 -16.13
CA ALA A 190 -9.36 0.68 -16.13
C ALA A 190 -9.92 0.24 -14.78
N GLY A 191 -9.68 1.03 -13.73
CA GLY A 191 -9.91 0.70 -12.33
C GLY A 191 -11.34 0.86 -11.83
N VAL A 192 -11.42 1.18 -10.54
CA VAL A 192 -12.69 1.35 -9.81
C VAL A 192 -13.43 2.58 -10.34
N SER A 193 -14.69 2.37 -10.73
CA SER A 193 -15.61 3.43 -11.16
C SER A 193 -16.75 3.64 -10.16
N GLU A 194 -16.99 2.66 -9.28
CA GLU A 194 -18.06 2.70 -8.29
C GLU A 194 -17.67 1.88 -7.05
N VAL A 195 -17.98 2.43 -5.87
CA VAL A 195 -17.85 1.75 -4.58
C VAL A 195 -19.24 1.67 -3.94
N THR A 196 -19.68 0.46 -3.57
CA THR A 196 -20.95 0.21 -2.90
C THR A 196 -20.69 -0.39 -1.52
N VAL A 197 -21.14 0.25 -0.45
CA VAL A 197 -21.11 -0.31 0.91
C VAL A 197 -22.46 -0.96 1.21
N LYS A 198 -22.43 -2.22 1.66
CA LYS A 198 -23.60 -2.99 2.09
C LYS A 198 -23.53 -3.30 3.57
N ASN A 199 -24.70 -3.40 4.21
CA ASN A 199 -24.84 -3.81 5.60
C ASN A 199 -23.98 -2.99 6.59
N ALA A 200 -23.78 -1.70 6.29
CA ALA A 200 -23.05 -0.80 7.18
C ALA A 200 -23.73 -0.71 8.56
N PRO A 201 -22.95 -0.70 9.65
CA PRO A 201 -23.46 -0.39 10.99
C PRO A 201 -24.24 0.93 11.00
N LYS A 202 -25.26 1.02 11.86
CA LYS A 202 -26.14 2.21 11.92
C LYS A 202 -25.36 3.48 12.24
N GLU A 203 -24.32 3.33 13.05
CA GLU A 203 -23.41 4.38 13.48
C GLU A 203 -22.74 5.06 12.28
N LEU A 204 -22.52 4.34 11.18
CA LEU A 204 -21.99 4.89 9.93
C LEU A 204 -23.10 5.42 9.01
N THR A 205 -24.24 4.73 8.93
CA THR A 205 -25.34 5.17 8.05
C THR A 205 -26.02 6.44 8.54
N ASP A 206 -25.95 6.73 9.85
CA ASP A 206 -26.52 7.92 10.45
C ASP A 206 -25.62 9.16 10.26
N VAL A 207 -24.40 8.99 9.73
CA VAL A 207 -23.49 10.10 9.41
C VAL A 207 -24.03 10.90 8.22
N PRO A 208 -24.26 12.22 8.37
CA PRO A 208 -24.70 13.06 7.25
C PRO A 208 -23.72 12.98 6.07
N GLY A 209 -24.24 12.63 4.89
CA GLY A 209 -23.45 12.49 3.67
C GLY A 209 -22.96 11.06 3.39
N PHE A 210 -23.26 10.09 4.24
CA PHE A 210 -23.07 8.69 3.90
C PHE A 210 -23.93 8.34 2.67
N ASN A 211 -23.28 7.78 1.65
CA ASN A 211 -23.95 7.19 0.50
C ASN A 211 -23.56 5.72 0.42
N GLU A 212 -24.56 4.84 0.32
CA GLU A 212 -24.32 3.41 0.11
C GLU A 212 -23.58 3.15 -1.20
N THR A 213 -23.69 4.03 -2.19
CA THR A 213 -22.96 3.91 -3.46
C THR A 213 -22.39 5.25 -3.88
N VAL A 214 -21.12 5.24 -4.24
CA VAL A 214 -20.35 6.42 -4.65
C VAL A 214 -19.68 6.14 -5.99
N THR A 215 -19.88 7.05 -6.96
CA THR A 215 -19.13 7.03 -8.22
C THR A 215 -17.74 7.61 -7.99
N VAL A 216 -16.72 6.90 -8.47
CA VAL A 216 -15.32 7.31 -8.39
C VAL A 216 -14.97 8.10 -9.66
N GLN A 217 -14.39 9.28 -9.49
CA GLN A 217 -13.95 10.08 -10.62
C GLN A 217 -12.62 9.55 -11.15
N GLN A 218 -12.62 9.09 -12.40
CA GLN A 218 -11.44 8.56 -13.08
C GLN A 218 -10.69 9.68 -13.81
N THR A 219 -10.15 10.64 -13.05
CA THR A 219 -9.44 11.80 -13.60
C THR A 219 -8.10 11.98 -12.90
N CYS A 220 -7.24 12.84 -13.46
CA CYS A 220 -5.96 13.16 -12.86
C CYS A 220 -6.03 13.91 -11.52
N SER A 221 -7.18 14.51 -11.17
CA SER A 221 -7.32 15.37 -9.98
C SER A 221 -8.24 14.81 -8.90
N ALA A 222 -8.87 13.66 -9.14
CA ALA A 222 -9.87 13.10 -8.24
C ALA A 222 -9.79 11.57 -8.10
N GLY A 223 -8.66 10.98 -8.49
CA GLY A 223 -8.38 9.57 -8.23
C GLY A 223 -7.97 9.34 -6.78
N ASP A 224 -8.28 8.16 -6.28
CA ASP A 224 -7.96 7.71 -4.93
C ASP A 224 -6.83 6.67 -5.04
N LEU A 225 -5.70 6.91 -4.36
CA LEU A 225 -4.54 6.02 -4.37
C LEU A 225 -4.89 4.63 -3.86
N ASP A 226 -5.76 4.56 -2.87
CA ASP A 226 -6.23 3.33 -2.24
C ASP A 226 -6.91 2.45 -3.30
N LEU A 227 -7.64 3.09 -4.21
CA LEU A 227 -8.34 2.40 -5.29
C LEU A 227 -7.40 1.88 -6.40
N LEU A 228 -6.17 2.39 -6.47
CA LEU A 228 -5.18 1.88 -7.42
C LEU A 228 -4.76 0.46 -7.07
N THR A 229 -4.74 0.08 -5.79
CA THR A 229 -4.38 -1.29 -5.36
C THR A 229 -5.37 -2.32 -5.94
N TYR A 230 -6.68 -2.06 -5.81
CA TYR A 230 -7.72 -2.88 -6.41
C TYR A 230 -7.65 -2.87 -7.94
N SER A 231 -7.35 -1.71 -8.52
CA SER A 231 -7.21 -1.54 -9.97
C SER A 231 -6.06 -2.39 -10.53
N THR A 232 -4.92 -2.42 -9.84
CA THR A 232 -3.77 -3.28 -10.19
C THR A 232 -4.12 -4.75 -10.03
N ASN A 233 -4.80 -5.15 -8.94
CA ASN A 233 -5.20 -6.53 -8.75
C ASN A 233 -6.03 -7.06 -9.94
N TYR A 234 -7.02 -6.30 -10.40
CA TYR A 234 -7.94 -6.78 -11.43
C TYR A 234 -7.41 -6.61 -12.86
N ASN A 235 -6.80 -5.46 -13.16
CA ASN A 235 -6.38 -5.12 -14.51
C ASN A 235 -4.92 -5.48 -14.79
N GLY A 236 -4.11 -5.56 -13.75
CA GLY A 236 -2.65 -5.48 -13.86
C GLY A 236 -2.20 -4.07 -14.23
N ILE A 237 -0.89 -3.87 -14.27
CA ILE A 237 -0.24 -2.61 -14.64
C ILE A 237 0.45 -2.76 -16.01
N VAL A 238 0.49 -1.68 -16.79
CA VAL A 238 1.20 -1.62 -18.07
C VAL A 238 2.29 -0.54 -18.01
N ASP A 239 3.24 -0.63 -18.95
CA ASP A 239 4.28 0.38 -19.14
C ASP A 239 3.71 1.70 -19.72
N THR A 240 4.33 2.84 -19.38
CA THR A 240 3.91 4.16 -19.90
C THR A 240 4.03 4.29 -21.42
N SER A 241 4.86 3.49 -22.09
CA SER A 241 4.90 3.41 -23.56
C SER A 241 3.62 2.82 -24.18
N CYS A 242 2.84 2.07 -23.39
CA CYS A 242 1.51 1.59 -23.78
C CYS A 242 0.45 2.66 -23.54
N ILE A 243 0.39 3.20 -22.32
CA ILE A 243 -0.53 4.28 -21.90
C ILE A 243 0.27 5.31 -21.08
N PRO A 244 0.55 6.52 -21.61
CA PRO A 244 1.36 7.52 -20.93
C PRO A 244 0.70 8.10 -19.67
N ASN A 245 1.52 8.53 -18.71
CA ASN A 245 1.05 9.19 -17.48
C ASN A 245 0.66 10.66 -17.66
N THR A 246 0.70 11.20 -18.88
CA THR A 246 0.41 12.62 -19.16
C THR A 246 -1.08 12.95 -19.14
N VAL A 247 -1.96 11.97 -19.38
CA VAL A 247 -3.42 12.14 -19.37
C VAL A 247 -4.12 10.81 -19.09
N VAL A 248 -5.25 10.84 -18.37
CA VAL A 248 -6.13 9.67 -18.24
C VAL A 248 -6.78 9.40 -19.61
N PRO A 249 -6.61 8.21 -20.21
CA PRO A 249 -7.13 7.94 -21.54
C PRO A 249 -8.66 7.81 -21.55
N ASP A 250 -9.28 8.05 -22.70
CA ASP A 250 -10.71 7.78 -22.90
C ASP A 250 -11.02 6.27 -22.94
N ASP A 251 -10.07 5.48 -23.43
CA ASP A 251 -10.12 4.01 -23.52
C ASP A 251 -8.80 3.42 -23.01
N ALA A 252 -8.88 2.66 -21.91
CA ALA A 252 -7.73 1.95 -21.32
C ALA A 252 -7.65 0.47 -21.74
N SER A 253 -8.50 0.01 -22.66
CA SER A 253 -8.50 -1.38 -23.14
C SER A 253 -7.45 -1.65 -24.22
N LYS A 254 -6.75 -0.62 -24.70
CA LYS A 254 -5.79 -0.69 -25.81
C LYS A 254 -4.56 0.16 -25.51
N CYS A 255 -3.39 -0.36 -25.88
CA CYS A 255 -2.18 0.45 -25.94
C CYS A 255 -2.26 1.42 -27.12
N GLN A 256 -1.60 2.57 -26.97
CA GLN A 256 -1.32 3.47 -28.09
C GLN A 256 -0.48 2.77 -29.16
N THR A 257 0.46 1.94 -28.73
CA THR A 257 1.30 1.12 -29.61
C THR A 257 1.32 -0.33 -29.15
N GLY A 258 1.15 -1.27 -30.08
CA GLY A 258 1.25 -2.69 -29.79
C GLY A 258 0.07 -3.27 -29.00
N LYS A 259 0.34 -4.37 -28.27
CA LYS A 259 -0.66 -5.16 -27.56
C LYS A 259 -0.57 -4.87 -26.06
N MET A 260 -1.74 -4.80 -25.41
CA MET A 260 -1.83 -4.80 -23.94
C MET A 260 -1.07 -6.01 -23.36
N SER A 261 -0.10 -5.73 -22.50
CA SER A 261 0.67 -6.74 -21.77
C SER A 261 0.70 -6.41 -20.28
N PRO A 262 -0.47 -6.46 -19.60
CA PRO A 262 -0.54 -6.14 -18.19
C PRO A 262 0.23 -7.19 -17.36
N VAL A 263 1.00 -6.71 -16.40
CA VAL A 263 1.73 -7.51 -15.41
C VAL A 263 1.11 -7.32 -14.04
N LEU A 264 1.46 -8.22 -13.10
CA LEU A 264 0.93 -8.23 -11.73
C LEU A 264 -0.60 -8.34 -11.60
N LYS A 265 -1.29 -8.82 -12.64
CA LYS A 265 -2.70 -9.15 -12.55
C LYS A 265 -2.94 -10.28 -11.54
N GLY A 266 -3.85 -10.07 -10.60
CA GLY A 266 -4.18 -10.97 -9.50
C GLY A 266 -3.31 -10.78 -8.25
N TYR A 267 -2.37 -9.83 -8.26
CA TYR A 267 -1.52 -9.52 -7.11
C TYR A 267 -2.22 -8.52 -6.19
N LYS A 268 -1.88 -8.55 -4.91
CA LYS A 268 -2.47 -7.71 -3.85
C LYS A 268 -1.37 -6.95 -3.13
N THR A 269 -1.73 -5.83 -2.51
CA THR A 269 -0.94 -5.24 -1.42
C THR A 269 -1.17 -6.05 -0.16
N GLY A 270 -0.12 -6.21 0.64
CA GLY A 270 -0.20 -6.82 1.95
C GLY A 270 0.65 -6.06 2.94
N GLU A 271 0.10 -5.85 4.12
CA GLU A 271 0.72 -5.13 5.22
C GLU A 271 1.35 -6.09 6.22
N VAL A 272 2.50 -5.72 6.75
CA VAL A 272 3.19 -6.41 7.84
C VAL A 272 3.42 -5.39 8.92
N PHE A 273 2.96 -5.69 10.14
CA PHE A 273 3.05 -4.76 11.25
C PHE A 273 4.20 -5.11 12.17
N ASN A 274 4.90 -4.09 12.68
CA ASN A 274 6.03 -4.24 13.60
C ASN A 274 7.14 -5.16 13.05
N ALA A 275 7.48 -5.01 11.78
CA ALA A 275 8.55 -5.78 11.15
C ALA A 275 9.91 -5.44 11.80
N ASP A 276 10.72 -6.46 12.03
CA ASP A 276 12.14 -6.31 12.36
C ASP A 276 13.02 -6.48 11.10
N LEU A 277 14.32 -6.22 11.23
CA LEU A 277 15.27 -6.33 10.11
C LEU A 277 15.21 -7.71 9.43
N VAL A 278 15.11 -8.78 10.22
CA VAL A 278 15.03 -10.15 9.71
C VAL A 278 13.75 -10.35 8.89
N THR A 279 12.64 -9.78 9.36
CA THR A 279 11.36 -9.79 8.65
C THR A 279 11.45 -9.03 7.34
N ILE A 280 12.08 -7.84 7.31
CA ILE A 280 12.28 -7.06 6.07
C ILE A 280 13.09 -7.87 5.05
N LYS A 281 14.21 -8.51 5.46
CA LYS A 281 15.00 -9.38 4.56
C LYS A 281 14.18 -10.55 4.01
N LYS A 282 13.35 -11.19 4.86
CA LYS A 282 12.44 -12.26 4.43
C LYS A 282 11.45 -11.76 3.38
N LEU A 283 10.90 -10.56 3.56
CA LEU A 283 9.99 -9.94 2.62
C LEU A 283 10.69 -9.66 1.28
N LEU A 284 11.89 -9.06 1.31
CA LEU A 284 12.69 -8.78 0.12
C LEU A 284 12.94 -10.04 -0.73
N GLN A 285 13.29 -11.15 -0.09
CA GLN A 285 13.55 -12.43 -0.75
C GLN A 285 12.33 -13.13 -1.37
N ARG A 286 11.12 -12.76 -0.93
CA ARG A 286 9.86 -13.43 -1.31
C ARG A 286 8.99 -12.57 -2.21
N PHE A 287 9.08 -11.24 -2.07
CA PHE A 287 8.20 -10.29 -2.74
C PHE A 287 8.95 -9.23 -3.56
N GLY A 288 10.25 -9.05 -3.31
CA GLY A 288 11.08 -8.09 -4.02
C GLY A 288 11.09 -6.76 -3.29
N ALA A 289 10.53 -5.72 -3.88
CA ALA A 289 10.45 -4.41 -3.24
C ALA A 289 9.58 -4.44 -1.96
N VAL A 290 10.06 -3.75 -0.93
CA VAL A 290 9.33 -3.54 0.33
C VAL A 290 9.17 -2.05 0.55
N HIS A 291 7.94 -1.58 0.66
CA HIS A 291 7.65 -0.19 0.99
C HIS A 291 7.59 -0.02 2.51
N LEU A 292 8.26 1.02 3.01
CA LEU A 292 8.30 1.38 4.42
C LEU A 292 7.99 2.87 4.56
N ASN A 293 7.43 3.25 5.70
CA ASN A 293 7.33 4.64 6.12
C ASN A 293 8.25 4.83 7.32
N VAL A 294 9.35 5.55 7.14
CA VAL A 294 10.38 5.74 8.17
C VAL A 294 10.31 7.13 8.77
N GLU A 295 10.59 7.25 10.07
CA GLU A 295 10.75 8.56 10.72
C GLU A 295 12.12 9.13 10.38
N GLU A 296 12.16 10.31 9.78
CA GLU A 296 13.40 11.06 9.57
C GLU A 296 13.68 11.96 10.78
N GLU A 297 14.89 11.91 11.33
CA GLU A 297 15.23 12.64 12.56
C GLU A 297 15.02 14.16 12.38
N GLY A 298 14.07 14.71 13.15
CA GLY A 298 13.77 16.14 13.14
C GLY A 298 12.65 16.55 12.20
N GLU A 299 12.05 15.62 11.45
CA GLU A 299 10.88 15.85 10.61
C GLU A 299 9.61 15.29 11.26
N GLU A 300 8.48 15.98 11.09
CA GLU A 300 7.17 15.50 11.60
C GLU A 300 6.49 14.52 10.64
N GLN A 301 7.01 14.38 9.41
CA GLN A 301 6.41 13.55 8.36
C GLN A 301 7.22 12.27 8.16
N LEU A 302 6.51 11.15 8.05
CA LEU A 302 7.13 9.89 7.65
C LEU A 302 7.60 9.99 6.21
N LEU A 303 8.82 9.50 5.98
CA LEU A 303 9.42 9.41 4.67
C LEU A 303 9.04 8.06 4.02
N PRO A 304 8.30 8.06 2.90
CA PRO A 304 8.02 6.85 2.15
C PRO A 304 9.28 6.41 1.40
N ILE A 305 9.78 5.23 1.73
CA ILE A 305 10.91 4.61 1.04
C ILE A 305 10.52 3.27 0.44
N THR A 306 11.24 2.83 -0.60
CA THR A 306 11.10 1.46 -1.13
C THR A 306 12.44 0.77 -1.04
N VAL A 307 12.56 -0.17 -0.11
CA VAL A 307 13.77 -0.99 0.10
C VAL A 307 13.85 -2.05 -0.98
N LEU A 308 15.03 -2.19 -1.56
CA LEU A 308 15.33 -3.08 -2.68
C LEU A 308 16.39 -4.12 -2.35
N GLY A 309 17.18 -3.90 -1.30
CA GLY A 309 18.30 -4.75 -0.97
C GLY A 309 19.08 -4.33 0.27
N TRP A 310 20.17 -5.05 0.51
CA TRP A 310 21.18 -4.73 1.52
C TRP A 310 22.58 -5.15 1.03
N GLU A 311 23.59 -4.57 1.65
CA GLU A 311 25.01 -4.85 1.42
C GLU A 311 25.79 -4.78 2.72
N LEU A 312 26.69 -5.73 2.95
CA LEU A 312 27.61 -5.75 4.08
C LEU A 312 28.98 -5.32 3.58
N ASP A 313 29.41 -4.12 3.96
CA ASP A 313 30.72 -3.58 3.62
C ASP A 313 31.51 -3.28 4.90
N ASP A 314 32.75 -3.79 4.97
CA ASP A 314 33.63 -3.70 6.15
C ASP A 314 32.97 -4.02 7.52
N GLY A 315 31.95 -4.90 7.51
CA GLY A 315 31.22 -5.32 8.71
C GLY A 315 30.05 -4.41 9.11
N VAL A 316 29.76 -3.38 8.31
CA VAL A 316 28.61 -2.49 8.43
C VAL A 316 27.56 -2.90 7.39
N GLU A 317 26.31 -3.02 7.83
CA GLU A 317 25.20 -3.35 6.93
C GLU A 317 24.56 -2.08 6.41
N TYR A 318 24.51 -1.94 5.09
CA TYR A 318 23.87 -0.85 4.37
C TYR A 318 22.55 -1.32 3.76
N TRP A 319 21.49 -0.55 3.95
CA TRP A 319 20.22 -0.75 3.26
C TRP A 319 20.19 0.03 1.95
N ILE A 320 19.71 -0.63 0.90
CA ILE A 320 19.58 -0.06 -0.44
C ILE A 320 18.10 0.21 -0.69
N TYR A 321 17.73 1.48 -0.84
CA TYR A 321 16.35 1.88 -1.08
C TYR A 321 16.25 3.04 -2.07
N THR A 322 15.03 3.27 -2.56
CA THR A 322 14.71 4.46 -3.34
C THR A 322 13.91 5.45 -2.53
N GLN A 323 14.27 6.72 -2.67
CA GLN A 323 13.50 7.87 -2.21
C GLN A 323 12.97 8.65 -3.43
N THR A 324 11.72 9.07 -3.37
CA THR A 324 11.06 9.77 -4.48
C THR A 324 10.67 11.17 -4.07
N TYR A 325 10.96 12.15 -4.93
CA TYR A 325 10.74 13.55 -4.65
C TYR A 325 9.61 14.16 -5.49
N TYR A 326 9.10 15.32 -5.04
CA TYR A 326 7.95 16.00 -5.64
C TYR A 326 8.18 16.54 -7.05
N ASP A 327 9.44 16.67 -7.47
CA ASP A 327 9.87 17.06 -8.82
C ASP A 327 9.99 15.87 -9.77
N GLY A 328 9.65 14.66 -9.32
CA GLY A 328 9.68 13.44 -10.12
C GLY A 328 11.01 12.71 -10.09
N GLU A 329 12.00 13.16 -9.32
CA GLU A 329 13.28 12.46 -9.20
C GLU A 329 13.15 11.24 -8.28
N THR A 330 13.88 10.18 -8.65
CA THR A 330 14.12 9.01 -7.79
C THR A 330 15.60 9.00 -7.46
N GLU A 331 15.91 9.01 -6.17
CA GLU A 331 17.26 8.85 -5.66
C GLU A 331 17.42 7.43 -5.12
N LEU A 332 18.58 6.82 -5.40
CA LEU A 332 19.00 5.57 -4.80
C LEU A 332 19.94 5.88 -3.65
N VAL A 333 19.64 5.32 -2.48
CA VAL A 333 20.34 5.63 -1.25
C VAL A 333 20.87 4.34 -0.63
N TRP A 334 22.12 4.42 -0.16
CA TRP A 334 22.78 3.43 0.68
C TRP A 334 22.95 4.06 2.05
N ILE A 335 22.25 3.52 3.04
CA ILE A 335 22.32 4.02 4.41
C ILE A 335 22.79 2.95 5.36
N ASP A 336 23.64 3.36 6.31
CA ASP A 336 24.01 2.49 7.41
C ASP A 336 22.74 2.08 8.18
N SER A 337 22.60 0.79 8.45
CA SER A 337 21.51 0.25 9.25
C SER A 337 21.44 0.82 10.66
N ASP A 338 22.54 1.36 11.19
CA ASP A 338 22.60 2.00 12.50
C ASP A 338 22.11 3.47 12.47
N ASP A 339 22.03 4.11 11.30
CA ASP A 339 21.60 5.50 11.15
C ASP A 339 20.06 5.66 11.22
N TYR A 340 19.30 4.59 10.97
CA TYR A 340 17.84 4.58 11.01
C TYR A 340 17.30 3.46 11.90
N ASP A 341 16.32 3.77 12.75
CA ASP A 341 15.60 2.75 13.50
C ASP A 341 14.59 2.03 12.59
N PHE A 342 15.03 0.94 11.97
CA PHE A 342 14.16 0.07 11.18
C PHE A 342 13.38 -0.94 12.05
N THR A 343 13.35 -0.78 13.38
CA THR A 343 12.65 -1.72 14.26
C THR A 343 11.19 -1.32 14.46
N GLY A 344 10.30 -2.32 14.36
CA GLY A 344 8.88 -2.09 14.61
C GLY A 344 8.17 -1.33 13.49
N LEU A 345 8.76 -1.26 12.29
CA LEU A 345 8.16 -0.56 11.16
C LEU A 345 7.00 -1.35 10.55
N ASP A 346 6.02 -0.62 10.04
CA ASP A 346 5.00 -1.19 9.18
C ASP A 346 5.53 -1.25 7.74
N ALA A 347 5.29 -2.39 7.07
CA ALA A 347 5.82 -2.68 5.76
C ALA A 347 4.73 -3.13 4.80
N THR A 348 4.74 -2.57 3.59
CA THR A 348 3.83 -2.96 2.52
C THR A 348 4.58 -3.72 1.43
N VAL A 349 4.03 -4.85 0.99
CA VAL A 349 4.55 -5.64 -0.12
C VAL A 349 3.48 -5.91 -1.17
N PHE A 350 3.90 -6.14 -2.41
CA PHE A 350 3.02 -6.69 -3.45
C PHE A 350 3.20 -8.21 -3.52
N PHE A 351 2.12 -8.99 -3.49
CA PHE A 351 2.21 -10.45 -3.49
C PHE A 351 1.12 -11.11 -4.35
N ASN A 352 1.41 -12.32 -4.86
CA ASN A 352 0.47 -13.06 -5.70
C ASN A 352 -0.66 -13.71 -4.87
N GLY A 353 -1.88 -13.18 -4.98
CA GLY A 353 -3.05 -13.70 -4.26
C GLY A 353 -3.49 -15.12 -4.68
N ALA A 354 -3.14 -15.58 -5.90
CA ALA A 354 -3.50 -16.91 -6.39
C ALA A 354 -2.63 -18.06 -5.80
N SER A 355 -1.51 -17.72 -5.16
CA SER A 355 -0.65 -18.67 -4.42
C SER A 355 -1.44 -19.46 -3.35
N VAL A 356 -2.52 -18.88 -2.83
CA VAL A 356 -3.39 -19.50 -1.82
C VAL A 356 -4.21 -20.67 -2.40
N VAL A 357 -4.56 -20.63 -3.70
CA VAL A 357 -5.49 -21.60 -4.31
C VAL A 357 -4.77 -22.75 -5.04
N ARG A 358 -3.60 -22.50 -5.65
CA ARG A 358 -2.88 -23.55 -6.41
C ARG A 358 -2.29 -24.65 -5.54
N ALA A 359 -1.85 -24.34 -4.31
CA ALA A 359 -1.32 -25.37 -3.41
C ALA A 359 -2.39 -26.39 -3.02
N VAL A 360 -3.63 -25.94 -2.77
CA VAL A 360 -4.77 -26.80 -2.42
C VAL A 360 -5.20 -27.68 -3.60
N LEU A 361 -5.29 -27.12 -4.82
CA LEU A 361 -5.63 -27.90 -6.02
C LEU A 361 -4.56 -28.92 -6.41
N SER A 362 -3.28 -28.57 -6.29
CA SER A 362 -2.18 -29.49 -6.58
C SER A 362 -2.16 -30.67 -5.59
N ALA A 363 -2.44 -30.40 -4.31
CA ALA A 363 -2.56 -31.44 -3.28
C ALA A 363 -3.76 -32.37 -3.55
N ILE A 364 -4.91 -31.86 -3.99
CA ILE A 364 -6.09 -32.67 -4.34
C ILE A 364 -5.82 -33.55 -5.57
N VAL A 365 -5.16 -33.02 -6.60
CA VAL A 365 -4.79 -33.81 -7.78
C VAL A 365 -3.80 -34.93 -7.40
N ALA A 366 -2.80 -34.63 -6.57
CA ALA A 366 -1.82 -35.62 -6.15
C ALA A 366 -2.40 -36.71 -5.22
N THR A 367 -3.33 -36.36 -4.33
CA THR A 367 -3.87 -37.29 -3.31
C THR A 367 -5.15 -38.01 -3.71
N VAL A 368 -5.94 -37.46 -4.63
CA VAL A 368 -7.23 -38.03 -5.04
C VAL A 368 -7.19 -38.54 -6.46
N VAL A 369 -6.66 -37.75 -7.40
CA VAL A 369 -6.74 -38.07 -8.83
C VAL A 369 -5.70 -39.13 -9.23
N ILE A 370 -4.46 -39.02 -8.76
CA ILE A 370 -3.42 -40.01 -9.06
C ILE A 370 -3.76 -41.40 -8.50
N PRO A 371 -4.19 -41.56 -7.24
CA PRO A 371 -4.60 -42.87 -6.72
C PRO A 371 -5.87 -43.42 -7.40
N ALA A 372 -6.83 -42.57 -7.77
CA ALA A 372 -8.01 -43.01 -8.49
C ALA A 372 -7.68 -43.51 -9.90
N LEU A 373 -6.77 -42.85 -10.62
CA LEU A 373 -6.32 -43.29 -11.95
C LEU A 373 -5.53 -44.60 -11.91
N LEU A 374 -4.81 -44.87 -10.81
CA LEU A 374 -4.12 -46.14 -10.58
C LEU A 374 -5.07 -47.32 -10.27
N LEU A 375 -6.33 -47.06 -9.91
CA LEU A 375 -7.34 -48.11 -9.71
C LEU A 375 -8.04 -48.52 -11.03
N PHE A 376 -7.79 -47.82 -12.13
CA PHE A 376 -8.36 -48.10 -13.45
C PHE A 376 -7.34 -48.67 -14.46
N TRP A 377 -6.17 -49.12 -13.97
CA TRP A 377 -5.13 -49.79 -14.76
C TRP A 377 -4.80 -51.18 -14.21
#